data_AF-A0A7S7W8A4-F1
#
_entry.id   AF-A0A7S7W8A4-F1
#
_cell.length_a   1.000
_cell.length_b   1.000
_cell.length_c   1.000
_cell.angle_alpha   90.00
_cell.angle_beta   90.00
_cell.angle_gamma   90.00
#
_symmetry.space_group_name_H-M   'P 1'
#
loop_
_entity.id
_entity.type
_entity.pdbx_description
1 polymer ?
#
loop_
_entity_poly.entity_id
_entity_poly.type
_entity_poly.pdbx_seq_one_letter_code
_entity_poly.pdbx_strand_id
1 'polypeptide(L)'
;MSGFLKLRKAAPQRLKSLGLSESWLQKQIAEDPSLLGLGELTVFQKEKVQPTGGRIDFVLSDEPNETRYEVEIMLGATDPSHIIRTIEYWDMERQRFPLVEHRAVIVAEEITSRFFNVIRLLNRAVPLIAIQLSAFQIGEEVVLQFLRVLDTYEFGEGDGESDPSELTDRAYWEKKAKHEALSAVDAAVSLIKEPRVTFNKTHIAVGTSGYLFAWFFPKKIAAHCLVRIKVGSEARPGLLAKIEEAGLEAESRGQAAIQMFLNADQVSKHRELLQQVMQAAEQWSHR
;
A
#
# COMPACT_ATOMS: atom_id res chain seq x y z
N MET A 1 -19.19 -22.21 -29.54
CA MET A 1 -20.34 -21.29 -29.62
C MET A 1 -19.83 -19.88 -29.34
N SER A 2 -19.69 -19.02 -30.35
CA SER A 2 -19.37 -17.62 -30.11
C SER A 2 -20.66 -16.91 -29.68
N GLY A 3 -20.91 -16.87 -28.37
CA GLY A 3 -22.01 -16.07 -27.83
C GLY A 3 -21.68 -14.59 -28.05
N PHE A 4 -22.35 -13.93 -28.98
CA PHE A 4 -22.26 -12.49 -29.11
C PHE A 4 -22.77 -11.85 -27.80
N LEU A 5 -21.88 -11.19 -27.06
CA LEU A 5 -22.24 -10.43 -25.87
C LEU A 5 -23.12 -9.24 -26.28
N LYS A 6 -24.29 -9.12 -25.67
CA LYS A 6 -25.21 -8.00 -25.91
C LYS A 6 -24.91 -6.87 -24.93
N LEU A 7 -24.45 -5.73 -25.45
CA LEU A 7 -24.26 -4.53 -24.65
C LEU A 7 -25.59 -4.08 -24.01
N ARG A 8 -25.60 -3.93 -22.68
CA ARG A 8 -26.67 -3.25 -21.95
C ARG A 8 -26.09 -2.03 -21.25
N LYS A 9 -26.72 -0.88 -21.44
CA LYS A 9 -26.39 0.34 -20.69
C LYS A 9 -27.06 0.26 -19.32
N ALA A 10 -26.27 0.28 -18.26
CA ALA A 10 -26.74 0.39 -16.89
C ALA A 10 -26.18 1.67 -16.28
N ALA A 11 -27.01 2.40 -15.54
CA ALA A 11 -26.57 3.51 -14.70
C ALA A 11 -26.47 3.00 -13.25
N PRO A 12 -25.51 3.50 -12.46
CA PRO A 12 -25.48 3.19 -11.04
C PRO A 12 -26.77 3.70 -10.36
N GLN A 13 -27.30 2.89 -9.46
CA GLN A 13 -28.48 3.20 -8.66
C GLN A 13 -28.09 3.29 -7.19
N ARG A 14 -28.90 4.02 -6.40
CA ARG A 14 -28.73 4.03 -4.94
C ARG A 14 -29.32 2.73 -4.37
N LEU A 15 -28.65 2.13 -3.41
CA LEU A 15 -29.15 0.96 -2.68
C LEU A 15 -30.50 1.24 -2.03
N LYS A 16 -30.70 2.44 -1.45
CA LYS A 16 -32.00 2.85 -0.90
C LYS A 16 -33.12 2.84 -1.96
N SER A 17 -32.83 3.24 -3.21
CA SER A 17 -33.84 3.18 -4.30
C SER A 17 -34.17 1.76 -4.73
N LEU A 18 -33.28 0.80 -4.44
CA LEU A 18 -33.50 -0.63 -4.65
C LEU A 18 -34.14 -1.33 -3.44
N GLY A 19 -34.50 -0.59 -2.39
CA GLY A 19 -35.02 -1.17 -1.13
C GLY A 19 -33.95 -1.86 -0.27
N LEU A 20 -32.66 -1.63 -0.57
CA LEU A 20 -31.54 -2.23 0.14
C LEU A 20 -31.01 -1.26 1.20
N SER A 21 -30.85 -1.77 2.43
CA SER A 21 -30.41 -0.98 3.59
C SER A 21 -28.91 -1.08 3.82
N GLU A 22 -28.39 -0.22 4.70
CA GLU A 22 -26.99 -0.28 5.13
C GLU A 22 -26.70 -1.60 5.85
N SER A 23 -27.64 -2.07 6.69
CA SER A 23 -27.54 -3.37 7.35
C SER A 23 -27.49 -4.55 6.36
N TRP A 24 -28.24 -4.46 5.25
CA TRP A 24 -28.15 -5.45 4.18
C TRP A 24 -26.75 -5.46 3.55
N LEU A 25 -26.19 -4.29 3.22
CA LEU A 25 -24.85 -4.16 2.66
C LEU A 25 -23.78 -4.68 3.62
N GLN A 26 -23.88 -4.32 4.90
CA GLN A 26 -23.02 -4.84 5.97
C GLN A 26 -23.08 -6.37 6.05
N LYS A 27 -24.27 -6.97 5.90
CA LYS A 27 -24.39 -8.43 5.87
C LYS A 27 -23.61 -9.03 4.70
N GLN A 28 -23.70 -8.46 3.49
CA GLN A 28 -22.97 -8.95 2.32
C GLN A 28 -21.45 -8.86 2.52
N ILE A 29 -20.95 -7.74 3.04
CA ILE A 29 -19.50 -7.57 3.33
C ILE A 29 -19.04 -8.48 4.47
N ALA A 30 -19.88 -8.76 5.47
CA ALA A 30 -19.53 -9.68 6.54
C ALA A 30 -19.45 -11.14 6.06
N GLU A 31 -20.30 -11.52 5.10
CA GLU A 31 -20.29 -12.85 4.48
C GLU A 31 -19.08 -13.02 3.53
N ASP A 32 -18.69 -11.96 2.83
CA ASP A 32 -17.53 -11.93 1.95
C ASP A 32 -16.78 -10.57 2.02
N PRO A 33 -15.77 -10.44 2.91
CA PRO A 33 -14.97 -9.22 3.01
C PRO A 33 -14.17 -8.90 1.74
N SER A 34 -13.93 -9.89 0.87
CA SER A 34 -13.17 -9.70 -0.37
C SER A 34 -13.89 -8.74 -1.34
N LEU A 35 -15.20 -8.53 -1.15
CA LEU A 35 -15.98 -7.52 -1.86
C LEU A 35 -15.35 -6.12 -1.79
N LEU A 36 -14.69 -5.77 -0.69
CA LEU A 36 -14.02 -4.47 -0.53
C LEU A 36 -12.76 -4.33 -1.39
N GLY A 37 -12.24 -5.43 -1.93
CA GLY A 37 -11.04 -5.46 -2.75
C GLY A 37 -9.78 -5.10 -1.96
N LEU A 38 -9.72 -5.40 -0.66
CA LEU A 38 -8.59 -5.10 0.23
C LEU A 38 -7.66 -6.32 0.48
N GLY A 39 -7.84 -7.40 -0.26
CA GLY A 39 -7.13 -8.66 -0.06
C GLY A 39 -7.97 -9.67 0.74
N GLU A 40 -7.31 -10.71 1.24
CA GLU A 40 -7.95 -11.72 2.09
C GLU A 40 -8.03 -11.20 3.53
N LEU A 41 -9.23 -10.85 3.97
CA LEU A 41 -9.49 -10.28 5.30
C LEU A 41 -10.47 -11.15 6.08
N THR A 42 -10.31 -11.20 7.40
CA THR A 42 -11.25 -11.83 8.33
C THR A 42 -12.01 -10.76 9.12
N VAL A 43 -13.27 -11.05 9.48
CA VAL A 43 -14.07 -10.15 10.34
C VAL A 43 -13.60 -10.33 11.79
N PHE A 44 -12.83 -9.37 12.30
CA PHE A 44 -12.40 -9.38 13.70
C PHE A 44 -13.56 -8.95 14.62
N GLN A 45 -14.23 -7.86 14.28
CA GLN A 45 -15.40 -7.36 15.02
C GLN A 45 -16.42 -6.71 14.07
N LYS A 46 -17.71 -6.84 14.41
CA LYS A 46 -18.85 -6.23 13.70
C LYS A 46 -19.68 -5.41 14.68
N GLU A 47 -20.16 -4.24 14.25
CA GLU A 47 -21.09 -3.40 15.00
C GLU A 47 -20.63 -3.11 16.44
N LYS A 48 -19.34 -2.78 16.61
CA LYS A 48 -18.72 -2.58 17.92
C LYS A 48 -19.07 -1.20 18.49
N VAL A 49 -19.73 -1.18 19.65
CA VAL A 49 -20.04 0.05 20.38
C VAL A 49 -18.76 0.68 20.91
N GLN A 50 -18.60 1.99 20.69
CA GLN A 50 -17.41 2.73 21.10
C GLN A 50 -17.61 3.48 22.43
N PRO A 51 -16.59 3.53 23.31
CA PRO A 51 -16.63 4.25 24.58
C PRO A 51 -17.13 5.71 24.52
N THR A 52 -16.89 6.41 23.41
CA THR A 52 -17.30 7.81 23.18
C THR A 52 -18.73 7.97 22.67
N GLY A 53 -19.44 6.85 22.43
CA GLY A 53 -20.72 6.81 21.75
C GLY A 53 -20.57 6.49 20.26
N GLY A 54 -21.62 5.96 19.64
CA GLY A 54 -21.59 5.47 18.26
C GLY A 54 -21.09 4.03 18.14
N ARG A 55 -20.94 3.56 16.90
CA ARG A 55 -20.69 2.16 16.58
C ARG A 55 -19.95 2.06 15.26
N ILE A 56 -18.78 1.41 15.29
CA ILE A 56 -18.04 1.08 14.08
C ILE A 56 -18.69 -0.11 13.38
N ASP A 57 -18.81 -0.05 12.06
CA ASP A 57 -19.42 -1.13 11.28
C ASP A 57 -18.56 -2.39 11.28
N PHE A 58 -17.27 -2.28 10.94
CA PHE A 58 -16.33 -3.40 10.98
C PHE A 58 -14.95 -3.02 11.48
N VAL A 59 -14.35 -3.95 12.20
CA VAL A 59 -12.89 -4.08 12.27
C VAL A 59 -12.55 -5.36 11.52
N LEU A 60 -11.86 -5.24 10.39
CA LEU A 60 -11.36 -6.38 9.62
C LEU A 60 -9.88 -6.60 9.91
N SER A 61 -9.41 -7.84 9.85
CA SER A 61 -8.03 -8.21 10.14
C SER A 61 -7.37 -8.86 8.93
N ASP A 62 -6.15 -8.42 8.65
CA ASP A 62 -5.14 -9.10 7.85
C ASP A 62 -4.11 -9.66 8.84
N GLU A 63 -4.34 -10.90 9.27
CA GLU A 63 -3.49 -11.56 10.27
C GLU A 63 -2.03 -11.71 9.79
N PRO A 64 -1.74 -12.15 8.54
CA PRO A 64 -0.37 -12.25 8.05
C PRO A 64 0.42 -10.94 8.10
N ASN A 65 -0.24 -9.80 7.88
CA ASN A 65 0.42 -8.48 7.86
C ASN A 65 0.21 -7.69 9.17
N GLU A 66 -0.33 -8.31 10.22
CA GLU A 66 -0.66 -7.66 11.51
C GLU A 66 -1.36 -6.30 11.33
N THR A 67 -2.29 -6.23 10.37
CA THR A 67 -2.98 -4.99 9.99
C THR A 67 -4.48 -5.12 10.24
N ARG A 68 -5.09 -4.06 10.77
CA ARG A 68 -6.54 -3.93 10.94
C ARG A 68 -7.09 -2.78 10.13
N TYR A 69 -8.30 -2.99 9.63
CA TYR A 69 -9.05 -2.03 8.83
C TYR A 69 -10.32 -1.65 9.57
N GLU A 70 -10.40 -0.38 9.98
CA GLU A 70 -11.57 0.21 10.62
C GLU A 70 -12.51 0.74 9.53
N VAL A 71 -13.50 -0.07 9.17
CA VAL A 71 -14.42 0.23 8.06
C VAL A 71 -15.68 0.89 8.57
N GLU A 72 -16.00 2.05 7.99
CA GLU A 72 -17.22 2.79 8.23
C GLU A 72 -17.99 2.98 6.90
N ILE A 73 -19.24 2.52 6.88
CA ILE A 73 -20.08 2.51 5.69
C ILE A 73 -21.12 3.62 5.78
N MET A 74 -21.42 4.25 4.64
CA MET A 74 -22.52 5.19 4.52
C MET A 74 -23.24 4.99 3.18
N LEU A 75 -24.56 4.82 3.24
CA LEU A 75 -25.37 4.95 2.03
C LEU A 75 -25.54 6.43 1.64
N GLY A 76 -25.36 6.72 0.35
CA GLY A 76 -25.41 8.06 -0.21
C GLY A 76 -24.02 8.68 -0.40
N ALA A 77 -24.00 10.01 -0.47
CA ALA A 77 -22.76 10.75 -0.57
C ALA A 77 -22.08 10.86 0.80
N THR A 78 -20.75 10.71 0.83
CA THR A 78 -19.94 11.02 2.01
C THR A 78 -20.21 12.44 2.49
N ASP A 79 -20.27 12.60 3.81
CA ASP A 79 -20.42 13.89 4.47
C ASP A 79 -19.32 14.10 5.54
N PRO A 80 -19.26 15.28 6.20
CA PRO A 80 -18.25 15.52 7.23
C PRO A 80 -18.34 14.54 8.41
N SER A 81 -19.55 14.13 8.79
CA SER A 81 -19.78 13.23 9.92
C SER A 81 -19.26 11.82 9.63
N HIS A 82 -19.36 11.35 8.39
CA HIS A 82 -18.79 10.08 7.94
C HIS A 82 -17.26 10.08 8.09
N ILE A 83 -16.59 11.15 7.63
CA ILE A 83 -15.13 11.28 7.76
C ILE A 83 -14.71 11.33 9.24
N ILE A 84 -15.39 12.13 10.06
CA ILE A 84 -15.08 12.28 11.48
C ILE A 84 -15.22 10.93 12.20
N ARG A 85 -16.35 10.22 12.05
CA ARG A 85 -16.56 8.91 12.69
C ARG A 85 -15.47 7.91 12.31
N THR A 86 -15.12 7.84 11.03
CA THR A 86 -14.08 6.91 10.54
C THR A 86 -12.73 7.17 11.23
N ILE A 87 -12.33 8.44 11.35
CA ILE A 87 -11.05 8.83 11.97
C ILE A 87 -11.09 8.59 13.49
N GLU A 88 -12.19 8.93 14.16
CA GLU A 88 -12.35 8.69 15.60
C GLU A 88 -12.25 7.20 15.93
N TYR A 89 -12.92 6.34 15.15
CA TYR A 89 -12.88 4.90 15.39
C TYR A 89 -11.50 4.30 15.13
N TRP A 90 -10.82 4.76 14.08
CA TRP A 90 -9.43 4.40 13.82
C TRP A 90 -8.49 4.80 14.97
N ASP A 91 -8.57 6.05 15.46
CA ASP A 91 -7.65 6.52 16.50
C ASP A 91 -7.89 5.76 17.82
N MET A 92 -9.14 5.44 18.13
CA MET A 92 -9.49 4.62 19.29
C MET A 92 -8.91 3.20 19.22
N GLU A 93 -9.04 2.52 18.07
CA GLU A 93 -8.48 1.18 17.91
C GLU A 93 -6.95 1.21 17.97
N ARG A 94 -6.31 2.18 17.31
CA ARG A 94 -4.86 2.36 17.34
C ARG A 94 -4.32 2.64 18.73
N GLN A 95 -4.98 3.47 19.53
CA GLN A 95 -4.58 3.72 20.91
C GLN A 95 -4.74 2.47 21.79
N ARG A 96 -5.77 1.66 21.52
CA ARG A 96 -6.05 0.43 22.27
C ARG A 96 -5.06 -0.70 21.93
N PHE A 97 -4.65 -0.80 20.67
CA PHE A 97 -3.77 -1.85 20.16
C PHE A 97 -2.57 -1.27 19.39
N PRO A 98 -1.64 -0.58 20.06
CA PRO A 98 -0.57 0.18 19.39
C PRO A 98 0.48 -0.67 18.67
N LEU A 99 0.47 -1.99 18.85
CA LEU A 99 1.38 -2.93 18.17
C LEU A 99 0.84 -3.43 16.83
N VAL A 100 -0.43 -3.15 16.52
CA VAL A 100 -1.09 -3.54 15.28
C VAL A 100 -1.08 -2.33 14.34
N GLU A 101 -0.90 -2.53 13.04
CA GLU A 101 -1.08 -1.45 12.07
C GLU A 101 -2.60 -1.21 11.89
N HIS A 102 -3.04 0.04 11.92
CA HIS A 102 -4.46 0.39 11.80
C HIS A 102 -4.71 1.31 10.61
N ARG A 103 -5.76 1.03 9.84
CA ARG A 103 -6.13 1.76 8.61
C ARG A 103 -7.60 2.11 8.62
N ALA A 104 -7.90 3.40 8.51
CA ALA A 104 -9.26 3.90 8.41
C ALA A 104 -9.81 3.65 6.99
N VAL A 105 -11.03 3.10 6.87
CA VAL A 105 -11.66 2.82 5.56
C VAL A 105 -13.05 3.46 5.48
N ILE A 106 -13.20 4.37 4.52
CA ILE A 106 -14.46 5.04 4.19
C ILE A 106 -15.11 4.30 3.02
N VAL A 107 -16.35 3.81 3.19
CA VAL A 107 -17.14 3.22 2.10
C VAL A 107 -18.42 4.04 1.88
N ALA A 108 -18.60 4.59 0.68
CA ALA A 108 -19.79 5.37 0.35
C ALA A 108 -20.26 5.18 -1.10
N GLU A 109 -21.54 5.44 -1.38
CA GLU A 109 -22.06 5.36 -2.76
C GLU A 109 -21.59 6.50 -3.66
N GLU A 110 -21.17 7.63 -3.07
CA GLU A 110 -20.57 8.74 -3.79
C GLU A 110 -19.54 9.48 -2.94
N ILE A 111 -18.34 9.66 -3.48
CA ILE A 111 -17.30 10.50 -2.88
C ILE A 111 -17.09 11.70 -3.80
N THR A 112 -17.67 12.84 -3.46
CA THR A 112 -17.57 14.06 -4.28
C THR A 112 -16.12 14.55 -4.35
N SER A 113 -15.77 15.32 -5.39
CA SER A 113 -14.42 15.90 -5.51
C SER A 113 -14.01 16.75 -4.30
N ARG A 114 -14.98 17.42 -3.64
CA ARG A 114 -14.73 18.18 -2.40
C ARG A 114 -14.27 17.25 -1.27
N PHE A 115 -15.01 16.18 -1.02
CA PHE A 115 -14.66 15.23 0.05
C PHE A 115 -13.44 14.41 -0.29
N PHE A 116 -13.26 14.02 -1.55
CA PHE A 116 -12.01 13.39 -2.02
C PHE A 116 -10.78 14.24 -1.66
N ASN A 117 -10.80 15.55 -1.93
CA ASN A 117 -9.70 16.43 -1.59
C ASN A 117 -9.44 16.54 -0.08
N VAL A 118 -10.50 16.55 0.73
CA VAL A 118 -10.40 16.57 2.20
C VAL A 118 -9.81 15.27 2.71
N ILE A 119 -10.33 14.11 2.29
CA ILE A 119 -9.83 12.80 2.70
C ILE A 119 -8.38 12.65 2.28
N ARG A 120 -8.01 13.04 1.05
CA ARG A 120 -6.62 13.05 0.57
C ARG A 120 -5.68 13.91 1.43
N LEU A 121 -6.14 15.08 1.89
CA LEU A 121 -5.34 15.94 2.77
C LEU A 121 -5.12 15.27 4.14
N LEU A 122 -6.18 14.70 4.70
CA LEU A 122 -6.14 13.99 5.99
C LEU A 122 -5.32 12.71 5.93
N ASN A 123 -5.24 12.09 4.75
CA ASN A 123 -4.50 10.86 4.52
C ASN A 123 -3.00 10.98 4.90
N ARG A 124 -2.45 12.20 4.86
CA ARG A 124 -1.08 12.50 5.31
C ARG A 124 -0.83 12.27 6.80
N ALA A 125 -1.88 12.29 7.61
CA ALA A 125 -1.80 12.13 9.07
C ALA A 125 -2.51 10.86 9.56
N VAL A 126 -3.49 10.37 8.80
CA VAL A 126 -4.30 9.20 9.11
C VAL A 126 -4.27 8.28 7.90
N PRO A 127 -3.82 7.02 8.00
CA PRO A 127 -3.82 6.09 6.87
C PRO A 127 -5.28 5.78 6.47
N LEU A 128 -5.77 6.51 5.46
CA LEU A 128 -7.16 6.52 5.00
C LEU A 128 -7.28 5.86 3.63
N ILE A 129 -8.16 4.87 3.54
CA ILE A 129 -8.61 4.27 2.29
C ILE A 129 -10.05 4.77 2.04
N ALA A 130 -10.36 5.13 0.79
CA ALA A 130 -11.72 5.47 0.39
C ALA A 130 -12.17 4.56 -0.75
N ILE A 131 -13.32 3.91 -0.55
CA ILE A 131 -13.94 2.97 -1.47
C ILE A 131 -15.29 3.54 -1.90
N GLN A 132 -15.46 3.74 -3.21
CA GLN A 132 -16.74 4.09 -3.79
C GLN A 132 -17.51 2.82 -4.16
N LEU A 133 -18.72 2.71 -3.62
CA LEU A 133 -19.69 1.67 -3.94
C LEU A 133 -20.59 2.11 -5.10
N SER A 134 -20.74 1.27 -6.10
CA SER A 134 -21.73 1.44 -7.17
C SER A 134 -22.61 0.20 -7.26
N ALA A 135 -23.92 0.38 -7.27
CA ALA A 135 -24.88 -0.71 -7.45
C ALA A 135 -25.51 -0.64 -8.84
N PHE A 136 -25.56 -1.76 -9.55
CA PHE A 136 -26.19 -1.87 -10.86
C PHE A 136 -27.27 -2.95 -10.81
N GLN A 137 -28.49 -2.62 -11.24
CA GLN A 137 -29.57 -3.59 -11.34
C GLN A 137 -29.60 -4.21 -12.74
N ILE A 138 -29.51 -5.54 -12.82
CA ILE A 138 -29.59 -6.29 -14.07
C ILE A 138 -30.67 -7.36 -13.91
N GLY A 139 -31.85 -7.10 -14.47
CA GLY A 139 -33.01 -7.98 -14.25
C GLY A 139 -33.41 -7.96 -12.77
N GLU A 140 -33.40 -9.14 -12.14
CA GLU A 140 -33.70 -9.32 -10.71
C GLU A 140 -32.45 -9.32 -9.83
N GLU A 141 -31.26 -9.25 -10.43
CA GLU A 141 -29.99 -9.27 -9.71
C GLU A 141 -29.45 -7.86 -9.48
N VAL A 142 -28.72 -7.69 -8.38
CA VAL A 142 -27.94 -6.49 -8.09
C VAL A 142 -26.46 -6.82 -8.12
N VAL A 143 -25.70 -6.05 -8.90
CA VAL A 143 -24.24 -6.13 -8.96
C VAL A 143 -23.68 -4.97 -8.15
N LEU A 144 -22.88 -5.30 -7.14
CA LEU A 144 -22.12 -4.32 -6.37
C LEU A 144 -20.71 -4.24 -6.92
N GLN A 145 -20.26 -3.02 -7.20
CA GLN A 145 -18.87 -2.72 -7.56
C GLN A 145 -18.29 -1.84 -6.46
N PHE A 146 -17.21 -2.30 -5.85
CA PHE A 146 -16.41 -1.53 -4.91
C PHE A 146 -15.15 -1.08 -5.64
N LEU A 147 -14.97 0.24 -5.76
CA LEU A 147 -13.79 0.83 -6.39
C LEU A 147 -13.01 1.59 -5.33
N ARG A 148 -11.76 1.19 -5.09
CA ARG A 148 -10.82 1.97 -4.28
C ARG A 148 -10.45 3.24 -5.05
N VAL A 149 -10.95 4.39 -4.59
CA VAL A 149 -10.70 5.70 -5.22
C VAL A 149 -9.57 6.46 -4.54
N LEU A 150 -9.27 6.13 -3.29
CA LEU A 150 -8.11 6.60 -2.54
C LEU A 150 -7.55 5.41 -1.77
N ASP A 151 -6.24 5.22 -1.82
CA ASP A 151 -5.55 4.26 -0.96
C ASP A 151 -4.91 4.98 0.21
N THR A 152 -4.46 4.25 1.24
CA THR A 152 -3.64 4.85 2.29
C THR A 152 -2.51 5.60 1.65
N TYR A 153 -2.32 6.85 2.06
CA TYR A 153 -1.05 7.51 1.89
C TYR A 153 -0.14 6.72 2.82
N GLU A 154 0.45 5.66 2.29
CA GLU A 154 1.64 5.11 2.90
C GLU A 154 2.52 6.32 3.08
N PHE A 155 2.85 6.66 4.34
CA PHE A 155 4.06 7.41 4.57
C PHE A 155 5.10 6.66 3.79
N GLY A 156 5.43 7.22 2.64
CA GLY A 156 6.69 6.96 2.06
C GLY A 156 7.71 7.31 3.13
N GLU A 157 8.28 6.28 3.74
CA GLU A 157 9.72 6.14 3.56
C GLU A 157 10.00 5.86 2.06
N GLY A 158 9.53 6.73 1.16
CA GLY A 158 9.24 6.40 -0.23
C GLY A 158 8.23 7.30 -0.94
N ASP A 159 8.11 8.59 -0.63
CA ASP A 159 8.26 9.52 -1.74
C ASP A 159 9.78 9.59 -1.95
N GLY A 160 10.22 9.49 -3.19
CA GLY A 160 11.56 9.90 -3.59
C GLY A 160 11.83 11.40 -3.38
N GLU A 161 11.02 12.07 -2.57
CA GLU A 161 11.39 13.25 -1.84
C GLU A 161 11.53 12.85 -0.37
N SER A 162 12.72 12.40 0.00
CA SER A 162 13.25 12.85 1.28
C SER A 162 13.03 14.36 1.32
N ASP A 163 12.17 14.81 2.22
CA ASP A 163 12.24 16.11 2.89
C ASP A 163 13.60 16.75 2.60
N PRO A 164 13.70 17.77 1.72
CA PRO A 164 14.83 18.01 0.82
C PRO A 164 16.14 17.62 1.47
N SER A 165 16.51 16.37 1.28
CA SER A 165 17.73 15.86 1.84
C SER A 165 18.78 16.63 1.09
N GLU A 166 19.57 17.45 1.78
CA GLU A 166 20.72 18.13 1.19
C GLU A 166 21.44 17.16 0.26
N LEU A 167 21.49 17.50 -1.02
CA LEU A 167 22.21 16.72 -2.01
C LEU A 167 23.67 16.68 -1.55
N THR A 168 24.20 15.47 -1.49
CA THR A 168 25.59 15.21 -1.14
C THR A 168 26.29 14.60 -2.35
N ASP A 169 27.48 14.08 -2.16
CA ASP A 169 28.27 13.45 -3.20
C ASP A 169 28.87 12.12 -2.72
N ARG A 170 29.62 11.49 -3.61
CA ARG A 170 30.37 10.26 -3.31
C ARG A 170 31.36 10.45 -2.16
N ALA A 171 32.08 11.58 -2.13
CA ALA A 171 33.12 11.86 -1.14
C ALA A 171 32.54 11.99 0.29
N TYR A 172 31.32 12.51 0.42
CA TYR A 172 30.57 12.51 1.67
C TYR A 172 30.33 11.08 2.18
N TRP A 173 29.85 10.20 1.31
CA TRP A 173 29.53 8.82 1.68
C TRP A 173 30.76 7.98 1.99
N GLU A 174 31.88 8.19 1.29
CA GLU A 174 33.17 7.55 1.60
C GLU A 174 33.69 7.87 3.01
N LYS A 175 33.33 9.05 3.56
CA LYS A 175 33.65 9.42 4.94
C LYS A 175 32.61 8.91 5.95
N LYS A 176 31.36 8.79 5.53
CA LYS A 176 30.21 8.49 6.41
C LYS A 176 29.95 6.99 6.59
N ALA A 177 30.15 6.19 5.55
CA ALA A 177 29.83 4.78 5.52
C ALA A 177 31.09 3.90 5.51
N LYS A 178 30.91 2.63 5.88
CA LYS A 178 31.96 1.63 5.77
C LYS A 178 32.22 1.31 4.30
N HIS A 179 33.47 1.05 3.93
CA HIS A 179 33.84 0.77 2.55
C HIS A 179 33.08 -0.44 1.99
N GLU A 180 32.95 -1.52 2.77
CA GLU A 180 32.27 -2.74 2.36
C GLU A 180 30.76 -2.54 2.11
N ALA A 181 30.11 -1.68 2.89
CA ALA A 181 28.71 -1.33 2.69
C ALA A 181 28.53 -0.50 1.42
N LEU A 182 29.49 0.37 1.07
CA LEU A 182 29.48 1.10 -0.21
C LEU A 182 29.76 0.18 -1.40
N SER A 183 30.65 -0.80 -1.24
CA SER A 183 30.91 -1.82 -2.28
C SER A 183 29.66 -2.63 -2.61
N ALA A 184 28.77 -2.87 -1.63
CA ALA A 184 27.47 -3.50 -1.89
C ALA A 184 26.56 -2.60 -2.76
N VAL A 185 26.57 -1.28 -2.53
CA VAL A 185 25.84 -0.32 -3.38
C VAL A 185 26.39 -0.34 -4.80
N ASP A 186 27.71 -0.25 -4.96
CA ASP A 186 28.37 -0.26 -6.27
C ASP A 186 28.07 -1.55 -7.05
N ALA A 187 28.14 -2.69 -6.36
CA ALA A 187 27.80 -3.98 -6.95
C ALA A 187 26.34 -4.02 -7.42
N ALA A 188 25.40 -3.52 -6.61
CA ALA A 188 23.98 -3.51 -6.98
C ALA A 188 23.66 -2.54 -8.12
N VAL A 189 24.29 -1.35 -8.13
CA VAL A 189 24.17 -0.37 -9.21
C VAL A 189 24.65 -0.95 -10.54
N SER A 190 25.69 -1.80 -10.53
CA SER A 190 26.22 -2.47 -11.73
C SER A 190 25.24 -3.45 -12.40
N LEU A 191 24.14 -3.81 -11.73
CA LEU A 191 23.11 -4.70 -12.27
C LEU A 191 22.08 -3.96 -13.14
N ILE A 192 22.02 -2.63 -13.01
CA ILE A 192 21.04 -1.78 -13.65
C ILE A 192 21.63 -1.24 -14.96
N LYS A 193 20.84 -1.27 -16.04
CA LYS A 193 21.24 -0.68 -17.32
C LYS A 193 21.04 0.84 -17.23
N GLU A 194 22.11 1.61 -17.50
CA GLU A 194 22.08 3.08 -17.46
C GLU A 194 21.57 3.67 -16.13
N PRO A 195 22.22 3.33 -15.00
CA PRO A 195 21.75 3.74 -13.69
C PRO A 195 21.91 5.25 -13.48
N ARG A 196 20.88 5.87 -12.90
CA ARG A 196 20.94 7.20 -12.31
C ARG A 196 21.07 7.08 -10.80
N VAL A 197 22.17 7.57 -10.25
CA VAL A 197 22.46 7.54 -8.82
C VAL A 197 22.33 8.95 -8.24
N THR A 198 21.54 9.10 -7.18
CA THR A 198 21.34 10.35 -6.44
C THR A 198 21.85 10.17 -5.01
N PHE A 199 22.84 10.97 -4.61
CA PHE A 199 23.41 10.94 -3.27
C PHE A 199 22.68 11.89 -2.33
N ASN A 200 21.84 11.35 -1.47
CA ASN A 200 21.14 12.10 -0.43
C ASN A 200 21.94 12.00 0.88
N LYS A 201 21.81 12.99 1.77
CA LYS A 201 22.43 12.99 3.10
C LYS A 201 22.03 11.75 3.91
N THR A 202 20.83 11.21 3.75
CA THR A 202 20.32 10.08 4.55
C THR A 202 20.45 8.72 3.87
N HIS A 203 20.46 8.67 2.53
CA HIS A 203 20.48 7.43 1.76
C HIS A 203 21.09 7.66 0.35
N ILE A 204 21.33 6.59 -0.40
CA ILE A 204 21.72 6.66 -1.82
C ILE A 204 20.54 6.11 -2.62
N ALA A 205 19.94 6.92 -3.50
CA ALA A 205 18.83 6.49 -4.34
C ALA A 205 19.32 6.12 -5.74
N VAL A 206 18.74 5.08 -6.31
CA VAL A 206 19.11 4.54 -7.62
C VAL A 206 17.85 4.31 -8.44
N GLY A 207 17.94 4.62 -9.73
CA GLY A 207 16.89 4.42 -10.70
C GLY A 207 17.41 4.47 -12.13
N THR A 208 16.53 4.73 -13.09
CA THR A 208 16.88 4.98 -14.50
C THR A 208 16.31 6.33 -14.97
N SER A 209 16.16 6.55 -16.28
CA SER A 209 15.69 7.84 -16.82
C SER A 209 14.22 8.09 -16.48
N GLY A 210 13.98 8.74 -15.34
CA GLY A 210 12.67 9.26 -14.94
C GLY A 210 12.25 8.90 -13.52
N TYR A 211 12.66 7.72 -13.01
CA TYR A 211 12.12 7.18 -11.76
C TYR A 211 13.20 6.51 -10.90
N LEU A 212 13.16 6.76 -9.59
CA LEU A 212 13.97 6.08 -8.58
C LEU A 212 13.19 4.89 -8.03
N PHE A 213 13.83 3.74 -7.90
CA PHE A 213 13.18 2.50 -7.49
C PHE A 213 13.95 1.67 -6.46
N ALA A 214 15.21 2.04 -6.17
CA ALA A 214 16.02 1.40 -5.14
C ALA A 214 16.65 2.45 -4.21
N TRP A 215 16.66 2.18 -2.91
CA TRP A 215 17.24 3.05 -1.88
C TRP A 215 18.18 2.26 -0.99
N PHE A 216 19.40 2.75 -0.84
CA PHE A 216 20.48 2.12 -0.10
C PHE A 216 20.82 2.95 1.15
N PHE A 217 21.01 2.27 2.28
CA PHE A 217 21.29 2.89 3.57
C PHE A 217 22.61 2.37 4.16
N PRO A 218 23.77 2.68 3.54
CA PRO A 218 25.05 2.18 4.03
C PRO A 218 25.40 2.82 5.38
N LYS A 219 25.92 2.02 6.31
CA LYS A 219 26.24 2.44 7.68
C LYS A 219 27.75 2.45 7.90
N LYS A 220 28.21 3.18 8.93
CA LYS A 220 29.64 3.26 9.29
C LYS A 220 30.19 1.96 9.91
N ILE A 221 29.33 1.20 10.59
CA ILE A 221 29.72 0.04 11.40
C ILE A 221 29.47 -1.27 10.65
N ALA A 222 28.33 -1.39 9.97
CA ALA A 222 27.93 -2.62 9.27
C ALA A 222 28.72 -2.80 7.97
N ALA A 223 29.09 -4.05 7.65
CA ALA A 223 29.70 -4.41 6.37
C ALA A 223 28.65 -4.70 5.27
N HIS A 224 27.40 -4.94 5.65
CA HIS A 224 26.27 -5.06 4.75
C HIS A 224 25.54 -3.72 4.62
N CYS A 225 24.79 -3.56 3.53
CA CYS A 225 23.96 -2.41 3.23
C CYS A 225 22.49 -2.83 3.26
N LEU A 226 21.67 -2.09 4.00
CA LEU A 226 20.22 -2.21 3.88
C LEU A 226 19.81 -1.63 2.53
N VAL A 227 19.08 -2.41 1.74
CA VAL A 227 18.48 -1.95 0.48
C VAL A 227 16.97 -2.14 0.52
N ARG A 228 16.27 -1.16 -0.05
CA ARG A 228 14.83 -1.21 -0.29
C ARG A 228 14.58 -1.06 -1.78
N ILE A 229 13.78 -1.96 -2.34
CA ILE A 229 13.48 -2.00 -3.77
C ILE A 229 11.97 -2.03 -3.96
N LYS A 230 11.41 -1.05 -4.68
CA LYS A 230 9.97 -1.01 -4.99
C LYS A 230 9.70 -1.86 -6.22
N VAL A 231 9.03 -2.99 -6.04
CA VAL A 231 8.72 -3.98 -7.09
C VAL A 231 7.21 -4.09 -7.38
N GLY A 232 6.37 -3.41 -6.61
CA GLY A 232 4.92 -3.49 -6.70
C GLY A 232 4.32 -4.69 -5.98
N SER A 233 3.06 -4.57 -5.55
CA SER A 233 2.35 -5.60 -4.80
C SER A 233 2.15 -6.91 -5.58
N GLU A 234 2.02 -6.81 -6.91
CA GLU A 234 1.80 -7.94 -7.82
C GLU A 234 3.03 -8.86 -7.92
N ALA A 235 4.23 -8.30 -8.12
CA ALA A 235 5.46 -9.08 -8.32
C ALA A 235 6.11 -9.51 -7.00
N ARG A 236 5.82 -8.80 -5.90
CA ARG A 236 6.51 -8.97 -4.61
C ARG A 236 6.46 -10.40 -4.04
N PRO A 237 5.29 -11.08 -3.93
CA PRO A 237 5.25 -12.40 -3.29
C PRO A 237 6.14 -13.43 -4.02
N GLY A 238 6.12 -13.42 -5.36
CA GLY A 238 6.93 -14.32 -6.17
C GLY A 238 8.42 -14.01 -6.13
N LEU A 239 8.80 -12.73 -5.99
CA LEU A 239 10.20 -12.35 -5.82
C LEU A 239 10.73 -12.70 -4.43
N LEU A 240 9.95 -12.49 -3.36
CA LEU A 240 10.33 -12.89 -2.00
C LEU A 240 10.61 -14.39 -1.89
N ALA A 241 9.70 -15.23 -2.41
CA ALA A 241 9.90 -16.68 -2.44
C ALA A 241 11.22 -17.08 -3.12
N LYS A 242 11.54 -16.47 -4.27
CA LYS A 242 12.82 -16.73 -4.98
C LYS A 242 14.05 -16.26 -4.20
N ILE A 243 13.93 -15.18 -3.44
CA ILE A 243 15.02 -14.63 -2.61
C ILE A 243 15.29 -15.56 -1.43
N GLU A 244 14.23 -16.02 -0.76
CA GLU A 244 14.32 -16.99 0.34
C GLU A 244 14.88 -18.34 -0.13
N GLU A 245 14.42 -18.86 -1.27
CA GLU A 245 14.95 -20.10 -1.89
C GLU A 245 16.45 -19.99 -2.23
N ALA A 246 16.92 -18.79 -2.57
CA ALA A 246 18.33 -18.52 -2.83
C ALA A 246 19.18 -18.41 -1.55
N GLY A 247 18.55 -18.47 -0.36
CA GLY A 247 19.21 -18.35 0.94
C GLY A 247 19.55 -16.92 1.34
N LEU A 248 18.84 -15.93 0.79
CA LEU A 248 18.92 -14.53 1.19
C LEU A 248 17.74 -14.18 2.09
N GLU A 249 18.01 -13.41 3.14
CA GLU A 249 16.96 -12.87 4.01
C GLU A 249 16.36 -11.61 3.38
N ALA A 250 15.04 -11.64 3.13
CA ALA A 250 14.29 -10.49 2.68
C ALA A 250 12.90 -10.49 3.30
N GLU A 251 12.33 -9.31 3.45
CA GLU A 251 11.01 -9.12 4.03
C GLU A 251 10.18 -8.13 3.20
N SER A 252 8.86 -8.22 3.35
CA SER A 252 7.96 -7.21 2.81
C SER A 252 8.14 -5.89 3.57
N ARG A 253 8.18 -4.78 2.83
CA ARG A 253 8.14 -3.42 3.38
C ARG A 253 6.99 -2.64 2.72
N GLY A 254 6.02 -2.22 3.52
CA GLY A 254 4.81 -1.57 3.01
C GLY A 254 4.02 -2.50 2.07
N GLN A 255 3.31 -1.95 1.08
CA GLN A 255 2.58 -2.76 0.08
C GLN A 255 3.39 -3.12 -1.17
N ALA A 256 4.46 -2.37 -1.47
CA ALA A 256 5.11 -2.44 -2.78
C ALA A 256 6.63 -2.68 -2.75
N ALA A 257 7.28 -2.69 -1.58
CA ALA A 257 8.73 -2.83 -1.49
C ALA A 257 9.18 -4.14 -0.87
N ILE A 258 10.36 -4.57 -1.28
CA ILE A 258 11.17 -5.60 -0.65
C ILE A 258 12.31 -4.92 0.10
N GLN A 259 12.56 -5.35 1.33
CA GLN A 259 13.69 -4.91 2.14
C GLN A 259 14.64 -6.10 2.38
N MET A 260 15.95 -5.87 2.24
CA MET A 260 16.97 -6.89 2.49
C MET A 260 18.31 -6.27 2.89
N PHE A 261 19.17 -7.06 3.52
CA PHE A 261 20.55 -6.68 3.80
C PHE A 261 21.48 -7.39 2.81
N LEU A 262 22.29 -6.62 2.08
CA LEU A 262 23.20 -7.14 1.07
C LEU A 262 24.65 -6.73 1.35
N ASN A 263 25.58 -7.66 1.21
CA ASN A 263 27.00 -7.37 1.02
C ASN A 263 27.42 -7.60 -0.45
N ALA A 264 28.62 -7.15 -0.82
CA ALA A 264 29.10 -7.24 -2.20
C ALA A 264 29.21 -8.70 -2.72
N ASP A 265 29.56 -9.64 -1.85
CA ASP A 265 29.67 -11.06 -2.20
C ASP A 265 28.30 -11.68 -2.49
N GLN A 266 27.29 -11.35 -1.69
CA GLN A 266 25.89 -11.75 -1.91
C GLN A 266 25.37 -11.18 -3.23
N VAL A 267 25.66 -9.90 -3.53
CA VAL A 267 25.25 -9.30 -4.81
C VAL A 267 25.88 -10.04 -5.99
N SER A 268 27.15 -10.40 -5.87
CA SER A 268 27.89 -11.11 -6.91
C SER A 268 27.40 -12.56 -7.09
N LYS A 269 27.16 -13.26 -5.98
CA LYS A 269 26.68 -14.65 -5.97
C LYS A 269 25.25 -14.80 -6.51
N HIS A 270 24.39 -13.82 -6.24
CA HIS A 270 22.97 -13.84 -6.62
C HIS A 270 22.65 -12.86 -7.75
N ARG A 271 23.64 -12.61 -8.63
CA ARG A 271 23.57 -11.58 -9.69
C ARG A 271 22.32 -11.67 -10.55
N GLU A 272 22.01 -12.86 -11.06
CA GLU A 272 20.86 -13.07 -11.96
C GLU A 272 19.52 -12.80 -11.26
N LEU A 273 19.38 -13.26 -10.02
CA LEU A 273 18.19 -13.06 -9.22
C LEU A 273 17.98 -11.57 -8.90
N LEU A 274 19.03 -10.89 -8.42
CA LEU A 274 18.95 -9.47 -8.09
C LEU A 274 18.72 -8.61 -9.34
N GLN A 275 19.24 -9.02 -10.49
CA GLN A 275 18.93 -8.37 -11.77
C GLN A 275 17.44 -8.52 -12.13
N GLN A 276 16.83 -9.69 -11.91
CA GLN A 276 15.37 -9.86 -12.08
C GLN A 276 14.57 -8.96 -11.14
N VAL A 277 15.00 -8.82 -9.87
CA VAL A 277 14.36 -7.93 -8.90
C VAL A 277 14.44 -6.47 -9.36
N MET A 278 15.61 -6.01 -9.81
CA MET A 278 15.78 -4.64 -10.32
C MET A 278 14.98 -4.38 -11.60
N GLN A 279 14.87 -5.36 -12.50
CA GLN A 279 14.04 -5.24 -13.71
C GLN A 279 12.54 -5.15 -13.38
N ALA A 280 12.05 -5.94 -12.43
CA ALA A 280 10.67 -5.83 -11.97
C ALA A 280 10.40 -4.45 -11.33
N ALA A 281 11.36 -3.93 -10.57
CA ALA A 281 11.28 -2.60 -9.97
C ALA A 281 11.22 -1.48 -11.01
N GLU A 282 12.07 -1.55 -12.03
CA GLU A 282 12.06 -0.60 -13.15
C GLU A 282 10.73 -0.66 -13.92
N GLN A 283 10.26 -1.86 -14.28
CA GLN A 283 9.00 -2.04 -15.00
C GLN A 283 7.80 -1.49 -14.23
N TRP A 284 7.75 -1.72 -12.91
CA TRP A 284 6.69 -1.18 -12.06
C TRP A 284 6.75 0.34 -11.98
N SER A 285 7.95 0.92 -11.94
CA SER A 285 8.13 2.38 -11.82
C SER A 285 7.78 3.16 -13.08
N HIS A 286 7.65 2.49 -14.22
CA HIS A 286 7.17 3.07 -15.49
C HIS A 286 5.65 3.02 -15.67
N ARG A 287 4.90 2.39 -14.75
CA ARG A 287 3.42 2.36 -14.77
C ARG A 287 2.85 3.63 -14.16
#